data_AF-A0A6N0ZIE2-F1
#
_entry.id   AF-A0A6N0ZIE2-F1
#
_cell.length_a   1.000
_cell.length_b   1.000
_cell.length_c   1.000
_cell.angle_alpha   90.00
_cell.angle_beta   90.00
_cell.angle_gamma   90.00
#
_symmetry.space_group_name_H-M   'P 1'
#
loop_
_entity.id
_entity.type
_entity.pdbx_description
1 polymer ?
#
loop_
_entity_poly.entity_id
_entity_poly.type
_entity_poly.pdbx_seq_one_letter_code
_entity_poly.pdbx_strand_id
1 'polypeptide(L)'
;MASIVWGRHPQEAYDNPYEYEAQEQFLREATALLGDLNIRLDRHTMEFHKNDVSLAKATWMLALDLVDSLLECAKLLGEKRHRAAARLFRDSVETIDLLRVLNSNTPRSAKALEQWYRNESIPHRESRKYLEETEGPEAAKRRRAFYDELSKFTHRTYRALADSYSLGQGDMMVHDSHSMSVLVLPQTIAAYLAVLADLIQQAAGCLSEVGALPEQEVTYAWLTSLETHTVPRRFAMN
;
A
#
# COMPACT_ATOMS: atom_id res chain seq x y z
N MET A 1 6.88 -20.88 -0.69
CA MET A 1 7.10 -19.87 -1.72
C MET A 1 5.88 -18.97 -1.65
N ALA A 2 6.13 -17.67 -1.67
CA ALA A 2 5.10 -16.66 -1.55
C ALA A 2 4.05 -16.79 -2.65
N SER A 3 2.87 -16.21 -2.43
CA SER A 3 1.87 -16.07 -3.47
C SER A 3 2.45 -15.43 -4.74
N ILE A 4 1.96 -15.87 -5.91
CA ILE A 4 2.30 -15.29 -7.21
C ILE A 4 1.90 -13.82 -7.37
N VAL A 5 1.06 -13.31 -6.48
CA VAL A 5 0.60 -11.91 -6.48
C VAL A 5 1.73 -10.96 -6.10
N TRP A 6 2.65 -11.41 -5.24
CA TRP A 6 3.81 -10.62 -4.84
C TRP A 6 4.70 -10.30 -6.06
N GLY A 7 4.95 -9.02 -6.29
CA GLY A 7 5.84 -8.55 -7.37
C GLY A 7 5.23 -8.48 -8.78
N ARG A 8 3.91 -8.66 -8.93
CA ARG A 8 3.21 -8.51 -10.20
C ARG A 8 2.87 -7.05 -10.49
N HIS A 9 2.89 -6.68 -11.76
CA HIS A 9 2.44 -5.36 -12.19
C HIS A 9 0.89 -5.29 -12.24
N PRO A 10 0.23 -4.20 -11.78
CA PRO A 10 -1.23 -4.11 -11.76
C PRO A 10 -1.91 -4.30 -13.12
N GLN A 11 -1.33 -3.78 -14.21
CA GLN A 11 -1.86 -3.99 -15.56
C GLN A 11 -1.73 -5.45 -16.00
N GLU A 12 -0.61 -6.11 -15.68
CA GLU A 12 -0.43 -7.53 -15.99
C GLU A 12 -1.44 -8.39 -15.23
N ALA A 13 -1.70 -8.04 -13.96
CA ALA A 13 -2.70 -8.70 -13.13
C ALA A 13 -4.13 -8.48 -13.63
N TYR A 14 -4.42 -7.31 -14.20
CA TYR A 14 -5.71 -7.04 -14.86
C TYR A 14 -5.88 -7.90 -16.11
N ASP A 15 -4.87 -7.93 -16.97
CA ASP A 15 -4.91 -8.66 -18.25
C ASP A 15 -4.87 -10.18 -18.04
N ASN A 16 -4.23 -10.63 -16.96
CA ASN A 16 -4.06 -12.03 -16.62
C ASN A 16 -4.37 -12.30 -15.13
N PRO A 17 -5.66 -12.31 -14.74
CA PRO A 17 -6.06 -12.40 -13.34
C PRO A 17 -5.63 -13.69 -12.65
N TYR A 18 -5.46 -13.60 -11.33
CA TYR A 18 -5.09 -14.73 -10.48
C TYR A 18 -6.25 -15.68 -10.24
N GLU A 19 -5.93 -16.95 -10.04
CA GLU A 19 -6.82 -17.94 -9.46
C GLU A 19 -7.31 -17.47 -8.09
N TYR A 20 -8.57 -17.72 -7.75
CA TYR A 20 -9.14 -17.31 -6.45
C TYR A 20 -8.30 -17.79 -5.27
N GLU A 21 -7.82 -19.03 -5.33
CA GLU A 21 -6.93 -19.62 -4.31
C GLU A 21 -5.62 -18.83 -4.13
N ALA A 22 -5.04 -18.29 -5.22
CA ALA A 22 -3.83 -17.47 -5.16
C ALA A 22 -4.09 -16.08 -4.57
N GLN A 23 -5.28 -15.52 -4.84
CA GLN A 23 -5.74 -14.28 -4.21
C GLN A 23 -5.95 -14.48 -2.70
N GLU A 24 -6.58 -15.57 -2.29
CA GLU A 24 -6.77 -15.94 -0.88
C GLU A 24 -5.44 -16.18 -0.17
N GLN A 25 -4.50 -16.88 -0.82
CA GLN A 25 -3.15 -17.05 -0.30
C GLN A 25 -2.47 -15.70 -0.05
N PHE A 26 -2.49 -14.81 -1.04
CA PHE A 26 -1.91 -13.48 -0.88
C PHE A 26 -2.56 -12.71 0.28
N LEU A 27 -3.88 -12.73 0.42
CA LEU A 27 -4.57 -12.04 1.50
C LEU A 27 -4.18 -12.60 2.89
N ARG A 28 -4.01 -13.92 3.03
CA ARG A 28 -3.51 -14.52 4.28
C ARG A 28 -2.09 -14.08 4.59
N GLU A 29 -1.19 -14.16 3.61
CA GLU A 29 0.22 -13.75 3.75
C GLU A 29 0.35 -12.26 4.08
N ALA A 30 -0.39 -11.40 3.37
CA ALA A 30 -0.41 -9.96 3.58
C ALA A 30 -0.95 -9.59 4.98
N THR A 31 -2.03 -10.24 5.41
CA THR A 31 -2.62 -10.00 6.74
C THR A 31 -1.69 -10.48 7.85
N ALA A 32 -1.04 -11.64 7.68
CA ALA A 32 -0.06 -12.15 8.62
C ALA A 32 1.15 -11.22 8.75
N LEU A 33 1.70 -10.76 7.63
CA LEU A 33 2.83 -9.84 7.59
C LEU A 33 2.51 -8.51 8.27
N LEU A 34 1.44 -7.87 7.84
CA LEU A 34 1.05 -6.58 8.40
C LEU A 34 0.68 -6.70 9.88
N GLY A 35 0.05 -7.81 10.28
CA GLY A 35 -0.23 -8.11 11.68
C GLY A 35 1.04 -8.24 12.52
N ASP A 36 2.06 -8.95 12.05
CA ASP A 36 3.34 -9.06 12.78
C ASP A 36 4.06 -7.70 12.85
N LEU A 37 4.07 -6.93 11.75
CA LEU A 37 4.63 -5.57 11.76
C LEU A 37 3.91 -4.65 12.75
N ASN A 38 2.59 -4.74 12.84
CA ASN A 38 1.77 -3.99 13.78
C ASN A 38 2.12 -4.33 15.24
N ILE A 39 2.15 -5.63 15.58
CA ILE A 39 2.54 -6.12 16.91
C ILE A 39 3.94 -5.64 17.31
N ARG A 40 4.87 -5.55 16.35
CA ARG A 40 6.23 -5.04 16.60
C ARG A 40 6.27 -3.53 16.83
N LEU A 41 5.37 -2.77 16.20
CA LEU A 41 5.23 -1.33 16.41
C LEU A 41 4.54 -1.02 17.75
N ASP A 42 3.71 -1.93 18.25
CA ASP A 42 3.05 -1.81 19.56
C ASP A 42 4.04 -1.73 20.74
N ARG A 43 5.33 -2.05 20.54
CA ARG A 43 6.36 -1.94 21.58
C ARG A 43 6.45 -0.55 22.22
N HIS A 44 6.10 0.50 21.46
CA HIS A 44 6.12 1.90 21.91
C HIS A 44 4.77 2.36 22.48
N THR A 45 3.83 1.44 22.69
CA THR A 45 2.55 1.73 23.34
C THR A 45 2.80 2.29 24.74
N MET A 46 2.12 3.40 25.07
CA MET A 46 2.31 4.17 26.31
C MET A 46 3.70 4.79 26.53
N GLU A 47 4.54 4.87 25.50
CA GLU A 47 5.88 5.49 25.61
C GLU A 47 5.85 7.02 25.53
N PHE A 48 4.97 7.58 24.69
CA PHE A 48 4.95 9.01 24.41
C PHE A 48 3.75 9.72 25.02
N HIS A 49 3.95 10.92 25.58
CA HIS A 49 2.85 11.79 25.97
C HIS A 49 2.22 12.48 24.75
N LYS A 50 0.94 12.83 24.89
CA LYS A 50 0.19 13.55 23.84
C LYS A 50 0.85 14.85 23.37
N ASN A 51 1.49 15.58 24.28
CA ASN A 51 2.09 16.89 23.98
C ASN A 51 3.58 16.80 23.59
N ASP A 52 4.16 15.60 23.58
CA ASP A 52 5.55 15.43 23.14
C ASP A 52 5.66 15.74 21.65
N VAL A 53 6.68 16.54 21.32
CA VAL A 53 7.03 16.96 19.96
C VAL A 53 8.39 16.36 19.66
N SER A 54 8.40 15.09 19.22
CA SER A 54 9.63 14.36 18.94
C SER A 54 9.52 13.61 17.62
N LEU A 55 10.64 13.47 16.90
CA LEU A 55 10.67 12.70 15.67
C LEU A 55 10.27 11.24 15.91
N ALA A 56 10.77 10.63 16.99
CA ALA A 56 10.47 9.24 17.34
C ALA A 56 8.96 8.98 17.47
N LYS A 57 8.22 9.89 18.14
CA LYS A 57 6.76 9.79 18.26
C LYS A 57 6.07 9.96 16.92
N ALA A 58 6.45 10.96 16.12
CA ALA A 58 5.84 11.18 14.81
C ALA A 58 6.06 9.96 13.88
N THR A 59 7.28 9.42 13.86
CA THR A 59 7.63 8.21 13.12
C THR A 59 6.78 7.02 13.59
N TRP A 60 6.66 6.79 14.89
CA TRP A 60 5.83 5.70 15.43
C TRP A 60 4.35 5.85 15.06
N MET A 61 3.76 7.04 15.24
CA MET A 61 2.35 7.29 14.93
C MET A 61 2.02 7.07 13.45
N LEU A 62 2.88 7.59 12.56
CA LEU A 62 2.69 7.44 11.11
C LEU A 62 2.95 6.00 10.64
N ALA A 63 3.91 5.31 11.25
CA ALA A 63 4.20 3.91 10.96
C ALA A 63 3.01 3.00 11.31
N LEU A 64 2.39 3.22 12.49
CA LEU A 64 1.22 2.45 12.93
C LEU A 64 0.02 2.71 12.02
N ASP A 65 -0.28 3.99 11.75
CA ASP A 65 -1.37 4.40 10.87
C ASP A 65 -1.23 3.83 9.44
N LEU A 66 -0.01 3.81 8.92
CA LEU A 66 0.32 3.19 7.62
C LEU A 66 0.00 1.68 7.62
N VAL A 67 0.48 0.95 8.62
CA VAL A 67 0.28 -0.51 8.70
C VAL A 67 -1.21 -0.85 8.90
N ASP A 68 -1.92 -0.11 9.77
CA ASP A 68 -3.35 -0.27 10.00
C ASP A 68 -4.17 0.01 8.72
N SER A 69 -3.82 1.07 7.98
CA SER A 69 -4.47 1.41 6.72
C SER A 69 -4.31 0.30 5.67
N LEU A 70 -3.13 -0.33 5.60
CA LEU A 70 -2.88 -1.46 4.69
C LEU A 70 -3.59 -2.74 5.13
N LEU A 71 -3.73 -2.99 6.45
CA LEU A 71 -4.56 -4.09 6.97
C LEU A 71 -6.02 -3.92 6.56
N GLU A 72 -6.56 -2.71 6.70
CA GLU A 72 -7.93 -2.42 6.29
C GLU A 72 -8.08 -2.56 4.76
N CYS A 73 -7.06 -2.18 3.96
CA CYS A 73 -7.05 -2.46 2.52
C CYS A 73 -7.16 -3.96 2.23
N ALA A 74 -6.37 -4.80 2.90
CA ALA A 74 -6.41 -6.25 2.70
C ALA A 74 -7.81 -6.81 3.00
N LYS A 75 -8.42 -6.38 4.12
CA LYS A 75 -9.78 -6.77 4.50
C LYS A 75 -10.82 -6.32 3.46
N LEU A 76 -10.78 -5.05 3.06
CA LEU A 76 -11.68 -4.50 2.04
C LEU A 76 -11.57 -5.25 0.71
N LEU A 77 -10.36 -5.61 0.27
CA LEU A 77 -10.17 -6.37 -0.95
C LEU A 77 -10.66 -7.81 -0.84
N GLY A 78 -10.50 -8.46 0.32
CA GLY A 78 -11.13 -9.76 0.61
C GLY A 78 -12.66 -9.70 0.53
N GLU A 79 -13.25 -8.58 0.93
CA GLU A 79 -14.69 -8.28 0.79
C GLU A 79 -15.09 -7.78 -0.62
N LYS A 80 -14.14 -7.72 -1.57
CA LYS A 80 -14.31 -7.16 -2.92
C LYS A 80 -14.79 -5.71 -2.93
N ARG A 81 -14.34 -4.90 -1.96
CA ARG A 81 -14.64 -3.47 -1.80
C ARG A 81 -13.47 -2.61 -2.29
N HIS A 82 -12.99 -2.90 -3.49
CA HIS A 82 -11.81 -2.25 -4.11
C HIS A 82 -11.91 -0.74 -4.20
N ARG A 83 -13.10 -0.18 -4.44
CA ARG A 83 -13.30 1.28 -4.47
C ARG A 83 -13.01 1.98 -3.15
N ALA A 84 -13.24 1.31 -2.02
CA ALA A 84 -12.90 1.84 -0.70
C ALA A 84 -11.40 1.71 -0.45
N ALA A 85 -10.81 0.55 -0.76
CA ALA A 85 -9.37 0.33 -0.67
C ALA A 85 -8.56 1.32 -1.54
N ALA A 86 -9.05 1.66 -2.74
CA ALA A 86 -8.41 2.63 -3.64
C ALA A 86 -8.16 3.99 -2.99
N ARG A 87 -9.03 4.40 -2.06
CA ARG A 87 -8.91 5.68 -1.37
C ARG A 87 -7.74 5.64 -0.37
N LEU A 88 -7.63 4.54 0.35
CA LEU A 88 -6.57 4.31 1.34
C LEU A 88 -5.20 4.12 0.70
N PHE A 89 -5.12 3.57 -0.52
CA PHE A 89 -3.84 3.43 -1.23
C PHE A 89 -3.09 4.74 -1.38
N ARG A 90 -3.81 5.82 -1.69
CA ARG A 90 -3.20 7.15 -1.82
C ARG A 90 -2.68 7.64 -0.47
N ASP A 91 -3.47 7.46 0.58
CA ASP A 91 -3.09 7.87 1.93
C ASP A 91 -1.84 7.11 2.40
N SER A 92 -1.76 5.79 2.16
CA SER A 92 -0.57 4.98 2.47
C SER A 92 0.69 5.53 1.80
N VAL A 93 0.58 5.92 0.53
CA VAL A 93 1.70 6.46 -0.24
C VAL A 93 2.10 7.85 0.26
N GLU A 94 1.15 8.72 0.55
CA GLU A 94 1.43 10.04 1.13
C GLU A 94 2.08 9.90 2.53
N THR A 95 1.68 8.89 3.32
CA THR A 95 2.29 8.57 4.62
C THR A 95 3.72 8.02 4.49
N ILE A 96 4.01 7.14 3.53
CA ILE A 96 5.38 6.69 3.23
C ILE A 96 6.28 7.87 2.89
N ASP A 97 5.82 8.78 2.01
CA ASP A 97 6.58 9.96 1.63
C ASP A 97 6.83 10.89 2.82
N LEU A 98 5.80 11.09 3.66
CA LEU A 98 5.92 11.90 4.88
C LEU A 98 6.93 11.29 5.85
N LEU A 99 6.86 9.98 6.12
CA LEU A 99 7.81 9.26 6.96
C LEU A 99 9.24 9.48 6.49
N ARG A 100 9.51 9.32 5.19
CA ARG A 100 10.85 9.53 4.62
C ARG A 100 11.29 10.99 4.72
N VAL A 101 10.41 11.95 4.48
CA VAL A 101 10.73 13.38 4.63
C VAL A 101 11.13 13.71 6.06
N LEU A 102 10.33 13.31 7.05
CA LEU A 102 10.59 13.60 8.46
C LEU A 102 11.92 12.98 8.92
N ASN A 103 12.28 11.82 8.39
CA ASN A 103 13.51 11.09 8.74
C ASN A 103 14.70 11.34 7.78
N SER A 104 14.60 12.32 6.86
CA SER A 104 15.66 12.59 5.87
C SER A 104 16.92 13.27 6.43
N ASN A 105 16.94 13.65 7.72
CA ASN A 105 18.05 14.36 8.37
C ASN A 105 18.49 15.65 7.64
N THR A 106 17.55 16.37 7.05
CA THR A 106 17.81 17.64 6.36
C THR A 106 17.26 18.83 7.17
N PRO A 107 17.74 20.07 6.95
CA PRO A 107 17.11 21.25 7.57
C PRO A 107 15.61 21.37 7.26
N ARG A 108 15.16 20.78 6.14
CA ARG A 108 13.75 20.74 5.74
C ARG A 108 12.93 19.74 6.54
N SER A 109 13.52 18.65 7.03
CA SER A 109 12.81 17.67 7.85
C SER A 109 12.42 18.24 9.22
N ALA A 110 13.27 19.05 9.85
CA ALA A 110 12.96 19.74 11.10
C ALA A 110 11.77 20.69 10.95
N LYS A 111 11.75 21.47 9.85
CA LYS A 111 10.62 22.35 9.52
C LYS A 111 9.34 21.55 9.26
N ALA A 112 9.43 20.46 8.48
CA ALA A 112 8.28 19.60 8.20
C ALA A 112 7.70 19.00 9.49
N LEU A 113 8.55 18.56 10.42
CA LEU A 113 8.10 18.04 11.72
C LEU A 113 7.35 19.11 12.53
N GLU A 114 7.88 20.32 12.60
CA GLU A 114 7.24 21.46 13.27
C GLU A 114 5.86 21.76 12.66
N GLN A 115 5.78 21.78 11.33
CA GLN A 115 4.52 21.98 10.59
C GLN A 115 3.50 20.89 10.88
N TRP A 116 3.92 19.62 10.86
CA TRP A 116 3.06 18.47 11.14
C TRP A 116 2.42 18.57 12.54
N TYR A 117 3.21 18.90 13.56
CA TYR A 117 2.70 19.09 14.93
C TYR A 117 1.81 20.35 15.09
N ARG A 118 1.91 21.31 14.16
CA ARG A 118 0.99 22.46 14.08
C ARG A 118 -0.30 22.16 13.32
N ASN A 119 -0.51 20.91 12.90
CA ASN A 119 -1.63 20.48 12.05
C ASN A 119 -1.61 21.11 10.65
N GLU A 120 -0.43 21.49 10.18
CA GLU A 120 -0.26 21.96 8.80
C GLU A 120 -0.07 20.76 7.88
N SER A 121 -0.74 20.78 6.72
CA SER A 121 -0.51 19.79 5.67
C SER A 121 0.76 20.15 4.92
N ILE A 122 1.69 19.19 4.83
CA ILE A 122 2.86 19.30 3.96
C ILE A 122 2.39 18.88 2.56
N PRO A 123 2.39 19.79 1.56
CA PRO A 123 1.91 19.44 0.24
C PRO A 123 2.73 18.30 -0.34
N HIS A 124 2.04 17.28 -0.85
CA HIS A 124 2.68 16.09 -1.40
C HIS A 124 3.77 16.38 -2.46
N ARG A 125 3.58 17.44 -3.26
CA ARG A 125 4.57 17.93 -4.22
C ARG A 125 5.89 18.35 -3.55
N GLU A 126 5.82 18.97 -2.38
CA GLU A 126 7.00 19.37 -1.61
C GLU A 126 7.73 18.14 -1.08
N SER A 127 7.00 17.16 -0.54
CA SER A 127 7.59 15.88 -0.10
C SER A 127 8.37 15.20 -1.21
N ARG A 128 7.79 15.10 -2.41
CA ARG A 128 8.48 14.50 -3.57
C ARG A 128 9.73 15.28 -3.99
N LYS A 129 9.69 16.61 -3.93
CA LYS A 129 10.86 17.44 -4.22
C LYS A 129 11.98 17.20 -3.21
N TYR A 130 11.62 17.05 -1.93
CA TYR A 130 12.59 16.75 -0.87
C TYR A 130 13.26 15.40 -1.09
N LEU A 131 12.49 14.40 -1.47
CA LEU A 131 13.01 13.06 -1.77
C LEU A 131 13.85 13.01 -3.05
N GLU A 132 13.50 13.77 -4.08
CA GLU A 132 14.31 13.90 -5.29
C GLU A 132 15.70 14.50 -4.99
N GLU A 133 15.76 15.49 -4.10
CA GLU A 133 17.03 16.10 -3.66
C GLU A 133 17.89 15.12 -2.84
N THR A 134 17.31 14.16 -2.12
CA THR A 134 18.03 13.22 -1.25
C THR A 134 18.34 11.86 -1.89
N GLU A 135 17.39 11.27 -2.61
CA GLU A 135 17.50 9.94 -3.22
C GLU A 135 17.97 9.97 -4.69
N GLY A 136 18.00 11.18 -5.28
CA GLY A 136 18.45 11.41 -6.65
C GLY A 136 17.39 11.20 -7.74
N PRO A 137 17.72 11.56 -8.99
CA PRO A 137 16.75 11.67 -10.08
C PRO A 137 16.13 10.33 -10.51
N GLU A 138 16.86 9.22 -10.41
CA GLU A 138 16.34 7.91 -10.80
C GLU A 138 15.30 7.37 -9.79
N ALA A 139 15.51 7.59 -8.49
CA ALA A 139 14.51 7.25 -7.47
C ALA A 139 13.24 8.11 -7.65
N ALA A 140 13.41 9.40 -7.91
CA ALA A 140 12.30 10.31 -8.22
C ALA A 140 11.53 9.89 -9.48
N LYS A 141 12.23 9.42 -10.51
CA LYS A 141 11.61 8.91 -11.75
C LYS A 141 10.79 7.65 -11.51
N ARG A 142 11.34 6.65 -10.79
CA ARG A 142 10.60 5.42 -10.43
C ARG A 142 9.35 5.75 -9.60
N ARG A 143 9.50 6.62 -8.62
CA ARG A 143 8.41 7.09 -7.77
C ARG A 143 7.33 7.81 -8.58
N ARG A 144 7.71 8.70 -9.50
CA ARG A 144 6.76 9.37 -10.40
C ARG A 144 6.01 8.38 -11.29
N ALA A 145 6.71 7.40 -11.86
CA ALA A 145 6.07 6.35 -12.67
C ALA A 145 5.03 5.57 -11.85
N PHE A 146 5.40 5.15 -10.62
CA PHE A 146 4.48 4.50 -9.69
C PHE A 146 3.25 5.38 -9.39
N TYR A 147 3.44 6.68 -9.10
CA TYR A 147 2.32 7.61 -8.89
C TYR A 147 1.42 7.73 -10.11
N ASP A 148 1.99 7.85 -11.30
CA ASP A 148 1.22 7.98 -12.54
C ASP A 148 0.41 6.69 -12.80
N GLU A 149 0.96 5.53 -12.47
CA GLU A 149 0.26 4.25 -12.54
C GLU A 149 -0.83 4.13 -11.48
N LEU A 150 -0.52 4.38 -10.21
CA LEU A 150 -1.49 4.39 -9.13
C LEU A 150 -2.63 5.36 -9.45
N SER A 151 -2.33 6.53 -10.01
CA SER A 151 -3.32 7.52 -10.42
C SER A 151 -4.27 6.98 -11.48
N LYS A 152 -3.79 6.16 -12.43
CA LYS A 152 -4.67 5.51 -13.42
C LYS A 152 -5.67 4.54 -12.78
N PHE A 153 -5.38 3.97 -11.61
CA PHE A 153 -6.27 3.06 -10.87
C PHE A 153 -7.11 3.75 -9.79
N THR A 154 -6.60 4.84 -9.20
CA THR A 154 -7.19 5.49 -8.02
C THR A 154 -7.90 6.80 -8.34
N HIS A 155 -7.56 7.47 -9.45
CA HIS A 155 -8.28 8.67 -9.86
C HIS A 155 -9.61 8.32 -10.52
N ARG A 156 -10.58 9.23 -10.42
CA ARG A 156 -11.88 9.16 -11.10
C ARG A 156 -11.77 9.41 -12.60
N THR A 157 -10.79 8.79 -13.26
CA THR A 157 -10.73 8.76 -14.72
C THR A 157 -11.83 7.84 -15.23
N TYR A 158 -12.31 8.10 -16.45
CA TYR A 158 -13.33 7.25 -17.08
C TYR A 158 -12.93 5.77 -17.07
N ARG A 159 -11.67 5.49 -17.42
CA ARG A 159 -11.12 4.13 -17.43
C ARG A 159 -11.17 3.46 -16.06
N ALA A 160 -10.61 4.09 -15.02
CA ALA A 160 -10.61 3.52 -13.67
C ALA A 160 -12.03 3.21 -13.15
N LEU A 161 -12.98 4.09 -13.48
CA LEU A 161 -14.38 3.90 -13.11
C LEU A 161 -14.99 2.77 -13.93
N ALA A 162 -14.87 2.80 -15.26
CA ALA A 162 -15.44 1.82 -16.18
C ALA A 162 -14.88 0.41 -15.95
N ASP A 163 -13.58 0.26 -15.66
CA ASP A 163 -12.92 -1.00 -15.32
C ASP A 163 -13.44 -1.58 -13.98
N SER A 164 -14.24 -0.80 -13.23
CA SER A 164 -14.98 -1.25 -12.05
C SER A 164 -16.46 -1.53 -12.35
N TYR A 165 -16.93 -1.53 -13.60
CA TYR A 165 -18.30 -1.96 -13.93
C TYR A 165 -18.25 -3.27 -14.70
N SER A 166 -19.17 -4.18 -14.40
CA SER A 166 -19.42 -5.33 -15.26
C SER A 166 -20.17 -4.88 -16.52
N LEU A 167 -20.04 -5.63 -17.61
CA LEU A 167 -20.78 -5.38 -18.85
C LEU A 167 -21.88 -6.42 -19.03
N GLY A 168 -23.10 -5.93 -19.24
CA GLY A 168 -24.26 -6.72 -19.61
C GLY A 168 -24.44 -6.81 -21.13
N GLN A 169 -25.64 -7.18 -21.57
CA GLN A 169 -25.97 -7.27 -22.99
C GLN A 169 -25.75 -5.92 -23.71
N GLY A 170 -25.07 -5.94 -24.86
CA GLY A 170 -24.84 -4.74 -25.66
C GLY A 170 -23.95 -3.70 -24.96
N ASP A 171 -22.98 -4.14 -24.16
CA ASP A 171 -22.03 -3.30 -23.42
C ASP A 171 -22.69 -2.35 -22.41
N MET A 172 -23.90 -2.67 -21.95
CA MET A 172 -24.57 -1.91 -20.91
C MET A 172 -23.85 -2.06 -19.58
N MET A 173 -23.46 -0.94 -18.97
CA MET A 173 -22.76 -0.95 -17.67
C MET A 173 -23.65 -1.45 -16.54
N VAL A 174 -23.15 -2.43 -15.80
CA VAL A 174 -23.76 -2.99 -14.59
C VAL A 174 -22.93 -2.56 -13.40
N HIS A 175 -23.56 -1.83 -12.47
CA HIS A 175 -22.92 -1.45 -11.22
C HIS A 175 -22.71 -2.69 -10.35
N ASP A 176 -21.46 -3.03 -10.12
CA ASP A 176 -21.01 -4.08 -9.20
C ASP A 176 -21.11 -3.57 -7.75
N SER A 177 -22.34 -3.42 -7.24
CA SER A 177 -22.52 -3.10 -5.83
C SER A 177 -21.97 -4.22 -4.95
N HIS A 178 -21.37 -3.86 -3.81
CA HIS A 178 -20.86 -4.85 -2.84
C HIS A 178 -21.95 -5.85 -2.37
N SER A 179 -23.24 -5.47 -2.43
CA SER A 179 -24.37 -6.38 -2.19
C SER A 179 -24.46 -7.55 -3.18
N MET A 180 -23.77 -7.48 -4.32
CA MET A 180 -23.66 -8.53 -5.33
C MET A 180 -22.19 -8.72 -5.73
N SER A 181 -21.37 -9.18 -4.77
CA SER A 181 -19.93 -9.41 -4.93
C SER A 181 -19.54 -10.37 -6.07
N VAL A 182 -20.49 -11.11 -6.64
CA VAL A 182 -20.34 -11.94 -7.85
C VAL A 182 -20.18 -11.08 -9.12
N LEU A 183 -20.67 -9.84 -9.10
CA LEU A 183 -20.57 -8.90 -10.22
C LEU A 183 -19.25 -8.13 -10.25
N VAL A 184 -18.41 -8.27 -9.22
CA VAL A 184 -17.09 -7.65 -9.21
C VAL A 184 -16.16 -8.50 -10.08
N LEU A 185 -15.58 -7.85 -11.09
CA LEU A 185 -14.72 -8.48 -12.07
C LEU A 185 -13.43 -9.03 -11.44
N PRO A 186 -13.04 -10.29 -11.73
CA PRO A 186 -11.79 -10.87 -11.23
C PRO A 186 -10.55 -10.08 -11.65
N GLN A 187 -10.55 -9.49 -12.85
CA GLN A 187 -9.47 -8.64 -13.36
C GLN A 187 -9.23 -7.44 -12.43
N THR A 188 -10.32 -6.79 -12.02
CA THR A 188 -10.29 -5.61 -11.17
C THR A 188 -9.72 -5.97 -9.80
N ILE A 189 -10.19 -7.05 -9.17
CA ILE A 189 -9.63 -7.46 -7.88
C ILE A 189 -8.15 -7.84 -8.00
N ALA A 190 -7.76 -8.59 -9.03
CA ALA A 190 -6.36 -8.96 -9.25
C ALA A 190 -5.43 -7.73 -9.37
N ALA A 191 -5.83 -6.72 -10.14
CA ALA A 191 -5.08 -5.47 -10.27
C ALA A 191 -4.90 -4.75 -8.92
N TYR A 192 -5.97 -4.68 -8.12
CA TYR A 192 -5.92 -4.03 -6.81
C TYR A 192 -5.09 -4.80 -5.78
N LEU A 193 -5.09 -6.14 -5.83
CA LEU A 193 -4.21 -6.95 -4.99
C LEU A 193 -2.73 -6.74 -5.35
N ALA A 194 -2.41 -6.57 -6.64
CA ALA A 194 -1.06 -6.23 -7.08
C ALA A 194 -0.61 -4.85 -6.56
N VAL A 195 -1.49 -3.84 -6.59
CA VAL A 195 -1.22 -2.53 -5.99
C VAL A 195 -0.98 -2.66 -4.48
N LEU A 196 -1.84 -3.40 -3.77
CA LEU A 196 -1.66 -3.64 -2.33
C LEU A 196 -0.32 -4.34 -2.05
N ALA A 197 0.06 -5.35 -2.84
CA ALA A 197 1.31 -6.07 -2.68
C ALA A 197 2.53 -5.13 -2.80
N ASP A 198 2.51 -4.20 -3.75
CA ASP A 198 3.58 -3.23 -3.94
C ASP A 198 3.63 -2.21 -2.79
N LEU A 199 2.47 -1.71 -2.34
CA LEU A 199 2.38 -0.81 -1.19
C LEU A 199 2.89 -1.44 0.11
N ILE A 200 2.59 -2.71 0.35
CA ILE A 200 3.10 -3.44 1.51
C ILE A 200 4.64 -3.56 1.45
N GLN A 201 5.20 -3.84 0.27
CA GLN A 201 6.65 -3.89 0.08
C GLN A 201 7.31 -2.54 0.35
N GLN A 202 6.75 -1.46 -0.21
CA GLN A 202 7.23 -0.10 0.02
C GLN A 202 7.11 0.31 1.50
N ALA A 203 6.01 -0.03 2.16
CA ALA A 203 5.80 0.23 3.57
C ALA A 203 6.82 -0.52 4.44
N ALA A 204 6.97 -1.83 4.24
CA ALA A 204 7.94 -2.64 5.00
C ALA A 204 9.38 -2.11 4.83
N GLY A 205 9.77 -1.76 3.59
CA GLY A 205 11.07 -1.12 3.33
C GLY A 205 11.19 0.23 4.06
N CYS A 206 10.18 1.09 3.96
CA CYS A 206 10.14 2.38 4.63
C CYS A 206 10.28 2.26 6.15
N LEU A 207 9.60 1.29 6.80
CA LEU A 207 9.67 1.08 8.24
C LEU A 207 11.10 0.80 8.71
N SER A 208 11.85 0.02 7.94
CA SER A 208 13.27 -0.24 8.19
C SER A 208 14.14 0.99 7.92
N GLU A 209 13.94 1.65 6.78
CA GLU A 209 14.72 2.82 6.35
C GLU A 209 14.65 3.98 7.36
N VAL A 210 13.46 4.25 7.90
CA VAL A 210 13.24 5.36 8.85
C VAL A 210 13.50 4.98 10.30
N GLY A 211 13.94 3.74 10.57
CA GLY A 211 14.21 3.25 11.91
C GLY A 211 12.98 3.04 12.78
N ALA A 212 11.78 2.92 12.18
CA ALA A 212 10.56 2.56 12.92
C ALA A 212 10.63 1.10 13.43
N LEU A 213 11.27 0.22 12.65
CA LEU A 213 11.56 -1.16 13.02
C LEU A 213 13.00 -1.51 12.60
N PRO A 214 13.73 -2.36 13.34
CA PRO A 214 14.99 -2.90 12.86
C PRO A 214 14.83 -3.75 11.60
N GLU A 215 15.77 -3.67 10.66
CA GLU A 215 15.75 -4.44 9.39
C GLU A 215 15.60 -5.95 9.61
N GLN A 216 16.26 -6.48 10.65
CA GLN A 216 16.18 -7.89 11.01
C GLN A 216 14.77 -8.32 11.42
N GLU A 217 14.03 -7.44 12.08
CA GLU A 217 12.66 -7.72 12.49
C GLU A 217 11.71 -7.67 11.30
N VAL A 218 11.87 -6.70 10.40
CA VAL A 218 11.11 -6.64 9.14
C VAL A 218 11.37 -7.90 8.30
N THR A 219 12.64 -8.28 8.16
CA THR A 219 13.04 -9.50 7.44
C THR A 219 12.43 -10.74 8.07
N TYR A 220 12.45 -10.85 9.40
CA TYR A 220 11.84 -11.96 10.11
C TYR A 220 10.33 -12.02 9.89
N ALA A 221 9.64 -10.87 9.95
CA ALA A 221 8.20 -10.79 9.69
C ALA A 221 7.83 -11.30 8.28
N TRP A 222 8.63 -10.96 7.27
CA TRP A 222 8.48 -11.54 5.93
C TRP A 222 8.64 -13.07 5.94
N LEU A 223 9.71 -13.57 6.55
CA LEU A 223 10.02 -15.01 6.54
C LEU A 223 8.95 -15.85 7.24
N THR A 224 8.32 -15.34 8.29
CA THR A 224 7.29 -16.06 9.05
C THR A 224 5.89 -15.96 8.45
N SER A 225 5.64 -14.93 7.64
CA SER A 225 4.30 -14.63 7.12
C SER A 225 4.03 -15.25 5.74
N LEU A 226 5.07 -15.54 4.96
CA LEU A 226 4.94 -16.12 3.63
C LEU A 226 4.74 -17.64 3.70
N GLU A 227 3.75 -18.16 2.96
CA GLU A 227 3.49 -19.60 2.96
C GLU A 227 4.61 -20.38 2.25
N THR A 228 4.79 -21.65 2.62
CA THR A 228 5.86 -22.51 2.10
C THR A 228 5.55 -23.09 0.72
N HIS A 229 4.30 -23.04 0.27
CA HIS A 229 3.86 -23.54 -1.03
C HIS A 229 3.08 -22.46 -1.77
N THR A 230 3.36 -22.27 -3.06
CA THR A 230 2.61 -21.33 -3.91
C THR A 230 1.48 -22.07 -4.61
N VAL A 231 0.28 -21.47 -4.63
CA VAL A 231 -0.82 -21.94 -5.48
C VAL A 231 -0.39 -21.89 -6.96
N PRO A 232 -0.42 -23.02 -7.69
CA PRO A 232 0.04 -23.05 -9.06
C PRO A 232 -0.92 -22.33 -10.01
N ARG A 233 -0.36 -21.70 -11.05
CA ARG A 233 -1.13 -21.19 -12.19
C ARG A 233 -1.80 -22.36 -12.92
N ARG A 234 -3.11 -22.29 -13.08
CA ARG A 234 -3.91 -23.26 -13.85
C ARG A 234 -4.17 -22.76 -15.26
N PHE A 235 -4.28 -21.45 -15.43
CA PHE A 235 -4.54 -20.80 -16.71
C PHE A 235 -3.42 -19.80 -16.99
N ALA A 236 -2.29 -20.28 -17.49
CA ALA A 236 -1.30 -19.42 -18.12
C ALA A 236 -1.68 -19.26 -19.60
N MET A 237 -2.01 -18.03 -20.03
CA MET A 237 -1.96 -17.73 -21.47
C MET A 237 -0.48 -17.68 -21.86
N ASN A 238 -0.10 -18.51 -22.84
CA ASN A 238 1.22 -18.50 -23.47
C ASN A 238 1.49 -17.19 -24.19
#